data_AF-A0A512BJJ5-F1
#
_entry.id   AF-A0A512BJJ5-F1
#
_cell.length_a   1.000
_cell.length_b   1.000
_cell.length_c   1.000
_cell.angle_alpha   90.00
_cell.angle_beta   90.00
_cell.angle_gamma   90.00
#
_symmetry.space_group_name_H-M   'P 1'
#
loop_
_entity.id
_entity.type
_entity.pdbx_description
1 polymer ?
#
loop_
_entity_poly.entity_id
_entity_poly.type
_entity_poly.pdbx_seq_one_letter_code
_entity_poly.pdbx_strand_id
1 'polypeptide(L)' 'MANIPTYTLEQLQEIIPLSTLDELKLITQIVKTEKACYTTFTMSKILVTISKRTLELVQQRCY' A
#
# COMPACT_ATOMS: atom_id res chain seq x y z
N MET A 1 -3.99 -20.42 -10.22
CA MET A 1 -3.11 -19.32 -9.80
C MET A 1 -3.98 -18.08 -9.73
N ALA A 2 -4.22 -17.53 -8.55
CA ALA A 2 -4.98 -16.29 -8.43
C ALA A 2 -4.17 -15.19 -9.12
N ASN A 3 -4.79 -14.47 -10.05
CA ASN A 3 -4.24 -13.25 -10.66
C ASN A 3 -4.18 -12.17 -9.57
N ILE A 4 -3.23 -12.30 -8.64
CA ILE A 4 -2.94 -11.26 -7.67
C ILE A 4 -2.26 -10.15 -8.49
N PRO A 5 -2.85 -8.96 -8.59
CA PRO A 5 -2.25 -7.88 -9.35
C PRO A 5 -0.92 -7.50 -8.70
N THR A 6 0.17 -7.69 -9.44
CA THR A 6 1.49 -7.14 -9.10
C THR A 6 1.47 -5.65 -9.41
N TYR A 7 1.78 -4.83 -8.42
CA TYR A 7 1.86 -3.38 -8.62
C TYR A 7 3.30 -2.94 -8.85
N THR A 8 3.54 -2.08 -9.83
CA THR A 8 4.84 -1.37 -9.92
C THR A 8 4.93 -0.29 -8.83
N LEU A 9 6.14 0.18 -8.56
CA LEU A 9 6.34 1.28 -7.60
C LEU A 9 5.54 2.53 -8.00
N GLU A 10 5.51 2.86 -9.28
CA GLU A 10 4.79 4.02 -9.83
C GLU A 10 3.28 3.86 -9.62
N GLN A 11 2.74 2.68 -9.91
CA GLN A 11 1.34 2.37 -9.65
C GLN A 11 0.99 2.50 -8.16
N LEU A 12 1.86 2.01 -7.27
CA LEU A 12 1.66 2.16 -5.82
C LEU A 12 1.60 3.65 -5.41
N GLN A 13 2.46 4.49 -5.99
CA GLN A 13 2.47 5.93 -5.69
C GLN A 13 1.19 6.63 -6.15
N GLU A 14 0.58 6.19 -7.24
CA GLU A 14 -0.68 6.73 -7.76
C GLU A 14 -1.91 6.22 -7.00
N ILE A 15 -1.96 4.93 -6.66
CA ILE A 15 -3.15 4.33 -6.06
C ILE A 15 -3.23 4.55 -4.55
N ILE A 16 -2.11 4.56 -3.81
CA ILE A 16 -2.13 4.68 -2.34
C ILE A 16 -2.88 5.93 -1.87
N PRO A 17 -2.67 7.14 -2.43
CA PRO A 17 -3.40 8.34 -2.03
C PRO A 17 -4.93 8.25 -2.26
N LEU A 18 -5.35 7.51 -3.29
CA LEU A 18 -6.75 7.39 -3.70
C LEU A 18 -7.48 6.21 -3.04
N SER A 19 -6.72 5.27 -2.47
CA SER A 19 -7.25 4.03 -1.92
C SER A 19 -8.00 4.22 -0.61
N THR A 20 -9.02 3.39 -0.40
CA THR A 20 -9.77 3.21 0.84
C THR A 20 -9.02 2.33 1.85
N LEU A 21 -9.49 2.28 3.09
CA LEU A 21 -8.85 1.46 4.14
C LEU A 21 -8.73 -0.02 3.78
N ASP A 22 -9.74 -0.60 3.12
CA ASP A 22 -9.72 -2.02 2.76
C ASP A 22 -8.81 -2.29 1.56
N GLU A 23 -8.75 -1.37 0.61
CA GLU A 23 -7.79 -1.42 -0.50
C GLU A 23 -6.34 -1.28 0.01
N LEU A 24 -6.08 -0.37 0.96
CA LEU A 24 -4.76 -0.21 1.58
C LEU A 24 -4.30 -1.47 2.31
N LYS A 25 -5.21 -2.21 2.95
CA LYS A 25 -4.90 -3.53 3.56
C LYS A 25 -4.50 -4.54 2.49
N LEU A 26 -5.24 -4.60 1.38
CA LEU A 26 -4.96 -5.51 0.27
C LEU A 26 -3.61 -5.17 -0.39
N ILE A 27 -3.35 -3.90 -0.68
CA ILE A 27 -2.06 -3.42 -1.21
C ILE A 27 -0.91 -3.78 -0.26
N THR A 28 -1.10 -3.61 1.06
CA THR A 28 -0.10 -4.02 2.05
C THR A 28 0.22 -5.51 1.98
N GLN A 29 -0.80 -6.37 1.81
CA GLN A 29 -0.60 -7.81 1.68
C GLN A 29 0.16 -8.17 0.40
N ILE A 30 -0.15 -7.50 -0.71
CA ILE A 30 0.52 -7.69 -2.00
C ILE A 30 2.00 -7.29 -1.89
N VAL A 31 2.29 -6.08 -1.40
CA VAL A 31 3.67 -5.59 -1.20
C VAL A 31 4.48 -6.49 -0.27
N LYS A 32 3.85 -7.06 0.77
CA LYS A 32 4.50 -8.03 1.67
C LYS A 32 4.79 -9.36 1.00
N THR A 33 3.90 -9.83 0.14
CA THR A 33 4.08 -11.07 -0.64
C THR A 33 5.17 -10.90 -1.69
N GLU A 34 5.25 -9.72 -2.29
CA GLU A 34 6.22 -9.35 -3.33
C GLU A 34 7.54 -8.80 -2.79
N LYS A 35 7.93 -9.22 -1.57
CA LYS A 35 9.16 -8.78 -0.90
C LYS A 35 10.43 -8.96 -1.77
N ALA A 36 10.43 -9.92 -2.68
CA ALA A 36 11.55 -10.16 -3.60
C ALA A 36 11.67 -9.10 -4.72
N CYS A 37 10.59 -8.37 -5.02
CA CYS A 37 10.53 -7.36 -6.08
C CYS A 37 10.99 -5.98 -5.63
N TYR A 38 11.12 -5.75 -4.31
CA TYR A 38 11.51 -4.46 -3.75
C TYR A 38 12.73 -4.60 -2.85
N THR A 39 13.62 -3.61 -2.91
CA THR A 39 14.64 -3.47 -1.88
C THR A 39 13.98 -3.21 -0.52
N THR A 40 14.61 -3.60 0.59
CA THR A 40 14.13 -3.30 1.93
C THR A 40 13.84 -1.81 2.14
N PHE A 41 14.64 -0.94 1.53
CA PHE A 41 14.46 0.51 1.57
C PHE A 41 13.20 0.96 0.83
N THR A 42 13.01 0.51 -0.40
CA THR A 42 11.81 0.80 -1.21
C THR A 42 10.55 0.28 -0.52
N MET A 43 10.60 -0.95 0.00
CA MET A 43 9.51 -1.58 0.73
C MET A 43 9.14 -0.78 1.99
N SER A 44 10.15 -0.32 2.76
CA SER A 44 9.92 0.50 3.95
C SER A 44 9.22 1.82 3.60
N LYS A 45 9.63 2.48 2.50
CA LYS A 45 8.97 3.70 2.02
C LYS A 45 7.52 3.47 1.63
N ILE A 46 7.24 2.40 0.88
CA ILE A 46 5.87 2.03 0.48
C ILE A 46 4.98 1.84 1.73
N LEU A 47 5.45 1.06 2.69
CA LEU A 47 4.70 0.78 3.93
C LEU A 47 4.45 2.04 4.76
N VAL A 48 5.42 2.96 4.81
CA VAL A 48 5.25 4.27 5.47
C VAL A 48 4.17 5.09 4.77
N THR A 49 4.17 5.16 3.43
CA THR A 49 3.15 5.87 2.66
C THR A 49 1.75 5.30 2.90
N ILE A 50 1.62 3.96 2.90
CA ILE A 50 0.35 3.28 3.22
C ILE A 50 -0.11 3.62 4.65
N SER A 51 0.82 3.57 5.61
CA SER A 51 0.52 3.86 7.01
C SER A 51 0.05 5.31 7.20
N LYS A 52 0.72 6.26 6.55
CA LYS A 52 0.31 7.67 6.59
C LYS A 52 -1.10 7.86 6.06
N ARG A 53 -1.42 7.29 4.90
CA ARG A 53 -2.77 7.39 4.33
C ARG A 53 -3.84 6.74 5.21
N THR A 54 -3.50 5.58 5.78
CA THR A 54 -4.39 4.86 6.71
C THR A 54 -4.72 5.74 7.92
N LEU A 55 -3.72 6.41 8.50
CA LEU A 55 -3.91 7.32 9.63
C LEU A 55 -4.81 8.52 9.27
N GLU A 56 -4.59 9.14 8.11
CA GLU A 56 -5.43 10.25 7.63
C GLU A 56 -6.90 9.82 7.50
N LEU A 57 -7.18 8.66 6.92
CA LEU A 57 -8.54 8.13 6.75
C LEU A 57 -9.20 7.75 8.08
N VAL A 58 -8.44 7.21 9.03
CA VAL A 58 -8.93 6.92 10.38
C VAL A 58 -9.26 8.20 11.13
N GLN A 59 -8.39 9.21 11.05
CA GLN A 59 -8.64 10.53 11.67
C GLN A 59 -9.88 11.21 11.09
N GLN A 60 -10.12 11.09 9.79
CA GLN A 60 -11.33 11.63 9.13
C GLN A 60 -12.63 10.93 9.55
N ARG A 61 -12.57 9.65 9.96
CA ARG A 61 -13.77 8.91 10.43
C ARG A 61 -14.12 9.16 11.91
N CYS A 62 -13.18 9.68 12.70
CA CYS A 62 -13.39 9.97 14.12
C CYS A 62 -13.86 11.41 14.38
N TYR A 63 -14.01 12.22 13.34
CA TYR A 63 -14.64 13.54 13.33
C TYR A 63 -16.01 13.48 12.64
#